data_AF-A0A8H6VGX9-F1
#
_entry.id   AF-A0A8H6VGX9-F1
#
_cell.length_a   1.000
_cell.length_b   1.000
_cell.length_c   1.000
_cell.angle_alpha   90.00
_cell.angle_beta   90.00
_cell.angle_gamma   90.00
#
_symmetry.space_group_name_H-M   'P 1'
#
loop_
_entity.id
_entity.type
_entity.pdbx_description
1 polymer ?
#
loop_
_entity_poly.entity_id
_entity_poly.type
_entity_poly.pdbx_seq_one_letter_code
_entity_poly.pdbx_strand_id
1 'polypeptide(L)'
;MSKPNGKPNGTRLHNQEVHSIPILDSIRTGQTPTTPEIIAEAVTYLHRDGIIVLENSVAQEHLDTLESMLIPEALEISQNPNHHFNWNKGNMDQAPPLNPDLMYQDIWANPAVVSICSAIFGPNPVCHYANGNTALKSTARQPVHSDIHLPHPLYPFAYAINVPLCEMDEKNGSTEIWVGSHRESNIEQHNFEDLTIKEDLVEERRVHSPPVQPRVPRGSIIIRDIRLWHAGMPNRTERPRIMFAFVYQPSWFQAPSKVLLPEKVRPLVETWKEETELVFNADWVEGEVDHKLVSSDDVDFSTRNRRLMELGDLMRPTKC
;
A
#
# COMPACT_ATOMS: atom_id res chain seq x y z
N MET A 1 -24.88 -19.79 -5.52
CA MET A 1 -24.88 -19.57 -6.97
C MET A 1 -24.33 -18.18 -7.21
N SER A 2 -23.06 -18.06 -7.65
CA SER A 2 -22.49 -16.76 -8.00
C SER A 2 -23.23 -16.21 -9.21
N LYS A 3 -23.70 -14.96 -9.13
CA LYS A 3 -24.17 -14.27 -10.32
C LYS A 3 -22.98 -14.19 -11.29
N PRO A 4 -23.14 -14.55 -12.57
CA PRO A 4 -22.09 -14.28 -13.55
C PRO A 4 -21.86 -12.76 -13.57
N ASN A 5 -20.59 -12.35 -13.42
CA ASN A 5 -20.20 -10.95 -13.42
C ASN A 5 -20.49 -10.33 -14.80
N GLY A 6 -21.25 -9.23 -14.80
CA GLY A 6 -21.60 -8.44 -15.98
C GLY A 6 -23.01 -8.72 -16.53
N LYS A 7 -23.81 -7.67 -16.73
CA LYS A 7 -25.08 -7.77 -17.48
C LYS A 7 -24.77 -8.09 -18.95
N PRO A 8 -25.60 -8.90 -19.63
CA PRO A 8 -25.45 -9.23 -21.04
C PRO A 8 -25.90 -8.05 -21.91
N ASN A 9 -25.15 -6.94 -21.92
CA ASN A 9 -25.42 -5.77 -22.77
C ASN A 9 -24.16 -5.32 -23.54
N GLY A 10 -23.36 -6.27 -24.04
CA GLY A 10 -22.35 -5.98 -25.07
C GLY A 10 -21.09 -5.22 -24.64
N THR A 11 -21.06 -4.64 -23.45
CA THR A 11 -19.85 -4.13 -22.79
C THR A 11 -19.69 -4.84 -21.45
N ARG A 12 -18.66 -5.68 -21.30
CA ARG A 12 -18.33 -6.28 -20.01
C ARG A 12 -17.81 -5.16 -19.11
N LEU A 13 -18.67 -4.57 -18.28
CA LEU A 13 -18.19 -3.80 -17.14
C LEU A 13 -17.39 -4.76 -16.25
N HIS A 14 -16.12 -4.44 -16.01
CA HIS A 14 -15.28 -5.19 -15.07
C HIS A 14 -15.81 -4.97 -13.65
N ASN A 15 -15.49 -5.88 -12.72
CA ASN A 15 -15.94 -5.77 -11.33
C ASN A 15 -15.52 -4.42 -10.73
N GLN A 16 -16.48 -3.64 -10.23
CA GLN A 16 -16.27 -2.31 -9.63
C GLN A 16 -16.53 -2.34 -8.13
N GLU A 17 -16.05 -3.38 -7.46
CA GLU A 17 -16.21 -3.51 -6.02
C GLU A 17 -14.86 -3.95 -5.45
N VAL A 18 -14.39 -3.23 -4.44
CA VAL A 18 -13.26 -3.66 -3.62
C VAL A 18 -13.79 -4.64 -2.60
N HIS A 19 -13.24 -5.86 -2.62
CA HIS A 19 -13.67 -6.92 -1.72
C HIS A 19 -13.06 -6.75 -0.33
N SER A 20 -13.84 -7.10 0.68
CA SER A 20 -13.42 -7.09 2.09
C SER A 20 -13.46 -8.49 2.67
N ILE A 21 -12.48 -8.82 3.50
CA ILE A 21 -12.44 -10.05 4.32
C ILE A 21 -12.44 -9.63 5.80
N PRO A 22 -13.44 -10.02 6.60
CA PRO A 22 -13.43 -9.76 8.03
C PRO A 22 -12.43 -10.68 8.74
N ILE A 23 -11.49 -10.10 9.50
CA ILE A 23 -10.55 -10.84 10.34
C ILE A 23 -11.17 -11.06 11.72
N LEU A 24 -11.18 -12.32 12.16
CA LEU A 24 -11.67 -12.71 13.49
C LEU A 24 -10.75 -12.18 14.59
N ASP A 25 -11.32 -11.84 15.75
CA ASP A 25 -10.54 -11.37 16.90
C ASP A 25 -9.46 -12.38 17.34
N SER A 26 -9.73 -13.68 17.25
CA SER A 26 -8.72 -14.71 17.56
C SER A 26 -7.52 -14.66 16.60
N ILE A 27 -7.74 -14.26 15.34
CA ILE A 27 -6.65 -14.09 14.37
C ILE A 27 -5.94 -12.76 14.63
N ARG A 28 -6.69 -11.66 14.78
CA ARG A 28 -6.14 -10.32 15.04
C ARG A 28 -5.27 -10.31 16.30
N THR A 29 -5.68 -11.01 17.36
CA THR A 29 -4.96 -11.07 18.64
C THR A 29 -3.89 -12.17 18.71
N GLY A 30 -3.63 -12.88 17.60
CA GLY A 30 -2.63 -13.94 17.53
C GLY A 30 -2.98 -15.23 18.28
N GLN A 31 -4.22 -15.39 18.75
CA GLN A 31 -4.68 -16.63 19.41
C GLN A 31 -4.78 -17.81 18.44
N THR A 32 -5.08 -17.54 17.16
CA THR A 32 -5.14 -18.54 16.09
C THR A 32 -4.47 -18.00 14.83
N PRO A 33 -3.80 -18.84 14.03
CA PRO A 33 -3.18 -18.40 12.78
C PRO A 33 -4.24 -18.03 11.72
N THR A 34 -3.81 -17.29 10.70
CA THR A 34 -4.63 -17.04 9.51
C THR A 34 -4.93 -18.34 8.78
N THR A 35 -6.20 -18.59 8.46
CA THR A 35 -6.62 -19.87 7.92
C THR A 35 -6.36 -19.99 6.42
N PRO A 36 -6.22 -21.21 5.88
CA PRO A 36 -6.10 -21.44 4.43
C PRO A 36 -7.25 -20.83 3.62
N GLU A 37 -8.47 -20.76 4.16
CA GLU A 37 -9.63 -20.19 3.50
C GLU A 37 -9.48 -18.67 3.31
N ILE A 38 -9.03 -17.95 4.35
CA ILE A 38 -8.76 -16.51 4.26
C ILE A 38 -7.63 -16.25 3.25
N ILE A 39 -6.58 -17.06 3.29
CA ILE A 39 -5.45 -16.94 2.34
C ILE A 39 -5.95 -17.17 0.91
N ALA A 40 -6.71 -18.25 0.67
CA ALA A 40 -7.23 -18.57 -0.66
C ALA A 40 -8.14 -17.46 -1.20
N GLU A 41 -9.01 -16.90 -0.35
CA GLU A 41 -9.86 -15.77 -0.71
C GLU A 41 -9.03 -14.53 -1.04
N ALA A 42 -8.13 -14.11 -0.15
CA ALA A 42 -7.29 -12.92 -0.35
C ALA A 42 -6.44 -13.04 -1.62
N VAL A 43 -5.76 -14.17 -1.83
CA VAL A 43 -4.92 -14.41 -3.02
C VAL A 43 -5.77 -14.35 -4.30
N THR A 44 -7.00 -14.88 -4.28
CA THR A 44 -7.90 -14.84 -5.44
C THR A 44 -8.24 -13.40 -5.84
N TYR A 45 -8.61 -12.57 -4.86
CA TYR A 45 -8.96 -11.17 -5.12
C TYR A 45 -7.74 -10.33 -5.46
N LEU A 46 -6.57 -10.57 -4.86
CA LEU A 46 -5.33 -9.91 -5.24
C LEU A 46 -4.95 -10.20 -6.70
N HIS A 47 -5.11 -11.43 -7.18
CA HIS A 47 -4.86 -11.76 -8.58
C HIS A 47 -5.91 -11.15 -9.53
N ARG A 48 -7.19 -11.22 -9.17
CA ARG A 48 -8.30 -10.77 -10.02
C ARG A 48 -8.42 -9.24 -10.08
N ASP A 49 -8.35 -8.61 -8.92
CA ASP A 49 -8.75 -7.21 -8.69
C ASP A 49 -7.56 -6.32 -8.30
N GLY A 50 -6.46 -6.90 -7.81
CA GLY A 50 -5.24 -6.17 -7.47
C GLY A 50 -5.29 -5.49 -6.11
N ILE A 51 -6.37 -5.70 -5.36
CA ILE A 51 -6.61 -5.08 -4.06
C ILE A 51 -7.52 -5.97 -3.19
N ILE A 52 -7.30 -5.93 -1.89
CA ILE A 52 -8.21 -6.48 -0.87
C ILE A 52 -8.18 -5.60 0.38
N VAL A 53 -9.32 -5.52 1.08
CA VAL A 53 -9.42 -4.92 2.42
C VAL A 53 -9.57 -6.02 3.47
N LEU A 54 -8.72 -6.01 4.49
CA LEU A 54 -8.82 -6.90 5.65
C LEU A 54 -9.42 -6.10 6.81
N GLU A 55 -10.71 -6.29 7.10
CA GLU A 55 -11.40 -5.57 8.16
C GLU A 55 -11.05 -6.14 9.55
N ASN A 56 -11.07 -5.31 10.59
CA ASN A 56 -10.71 -5.71 11.96
C ASN A 56 -9.31 -6.37 12.04
N SER A 57 -8.32 -5.78 11.39
CA SER A 57 -6.93 -6.26 11.36
C SER A 57 -6.01 -5.57 12.34
N VAL A 58 -6.36 -4.37 12.83
CA VAL A 58 -5.57 -3.57 13.76
C VAL A 58 -6.40 -3.25 15.01
N ALA A 59 -5.76 -3.30 16.17
CA ALA A 59 -6.38 -2.95 17.44
C ALA A 59 -6.76 -1.46 17.48
N GLN A 60 -7.95 -1.15 17.99
CA GLN A 60 -8.47 0.22 17.97
C GLN A 60 -7.66 1.14 18.89
N GLU A 61 -7.19 0.61 20.01
CA GLU A 61 -6.34 1.29 20.99
C GLU A 61 -5.01 1.75 20.39
N HIS A 62 -4.38 0.95 19.53
CA HIS A 62 -3.15 1.32 18.83
C HIS A 62 -3.39 2.51 17.89
N LEU A 63 -4.51 2.47 17.15
CA LEU A 63 -4.92 3.55 16.27
C LEU A 63 -5.24 4.83 17.04
N ASP A 64 -5.92 4.72 18.19
CA ASP A 64 -6.25 5.86 19.04
C ASP A 64 -4.99 6.56 19.56
N THR A 65 -4.02 5.79 20.06
CA THR A 65 -2.72 6.32 20.51
C THR A 65 -2.01 7.04 19.37
N LEU A 66 -1.86 6.41 18.21
CA LEU A 66 -1.15 6.99 17.07
C LEU A 66 -1.86 8.24 16.52
N GLU A 67 -3.18 8.19 16.36
CA GLU A 67 -3.97 9.30 15.83
C GLU A 67 -3.92 10.51 16.77
N SER A 68 -3.98 10.30 18.09
CA SER A 68 -3.90 11.38 19.07
C SER A 68 -2.57 12.15 19.01
N MET A 69 -1.49 11.45 18.66
CA MET A 69 -0.14 12.00 18.56
C MET A 69 0.12 12.62 17.19
N LEU A 70 -0.27 11.94 16.10
CA LEU A 70 0.12 12.31 14.74
C LEU A 70 -0.77 13.37 14.10
N ILE A 71 -2.02 13.56 14.56
CA ILE A 71 -2.87 14.63 14.01
C ILE A 71 -2.34 16.03 14.34
N PRO A 72 -2.00 16.37 15.60
CA PRO A 72 -1.37 17.64 15.92
C PRO A 72 -0.07 17.85 15.12
N GLU A 73 0.75 16.81 15.02
CA GLU A 73 1.98 16.83 14.24
C GLU A 73 1.71 17.09 12.75
N ALA A 74 0.71 16.45 12.15
CA ALA A 74 0.33 16.69 10.76
C ALA A 74 -0.02 18.15 10.50
N LEU A 75 -0.75 18.78 11.43
CA LEU A 75 -1.13 20.19 11.33
C LEU A 75 0.09 21.10 11.49
N GLU A 76 1.04 20.77 12.37
CA GLU A 76 2.32 21.47 12.50
C GLU A 76 3.15 21.37 11.21
N ILE A 77 3.39 20.15 10.72
CA ILE A 77 4.15 19.89 9.49
C ILE A 77 3.50 20.58 8.29
N SER A 78 2.17 20.61 8.20
CA SER A 78 1.47 21.27 7.08
C SER A 78 1.75 22.78 6.96
N GLN A 79 2.25 23.41 8.02
CA GLN A 79 2.63 24.83 8.03
C GLN A 79 4.09 25.04 7.60
N ASN A 80 4.89 23.97 7.50
CA ASN A 80 6.28 24.03 7.06
C ASN A 80 6.35 24.15 5.52
N PRO A 81 6.87 25.26 4.97
CA PRO A 81 6.92 25.45 3.52
C PRO A 81 7.92 24.53 2.80
N ASN A 82 8.84 23.89 3.53
CA ASN A 82 9.89 23.03 2.98
C ASN A 82 9.55 21.53 3.07
N HIS A 83 8.37 21.16 3.58
CA HIS A 83 7.98 19.76 3.71
C HIS A 83 7.54 19.16 2.38
N HIS A 84 7.75 17.85 2.19
CA HIS A 84 7.37 17.16 0.96
C HIS A 84 5.85 16.94 0.85
N PHE A 85 5.29 17.24 -0.32
CA PHE A 85 3.87 17.05 -0.64
C PHE A 85 3.71 16.27 -1.95
N ASN A 86 2.85 15.26 -1.93
CA ASN A 86 2.59 14.39 -3.06
C ASN A 86 1.66 15.06 -4.08
N TRP A 87 2.23 15.53 -5.20
CA TRP A 87 1.61 16.26 -6.33
C TRP A 87 0.92 17.60 -6.00
N ASN A 88 0.31 17.73 -4.82
CA ASN A 88 -0.40 18.93 -4.39
C ASN A 88 -0.30 19.12 -2.87
N LYS A 89 -0.56 20.35 -2.40
CA LYS A 89 -0.50 20.73 -0.97
C LYS A 89 -1.53 20.03 -0.06
N GLY A 90 -2.39 19.17 -0.62
CA GLY A 90 -3.40 18.41 0.10
C GLY A 90 -2.97 17.00 0.50
N ASN A 91 -1.84 16.50 0.03
CA ASN A 91 -1.32 15.19 0.41
C ASN A 91 0.16 15.32 0.82
N MET A 92 0.47 14.92 2.03
CA MET A 92 1.74 15.16 2.69
C MET A 92 2.35 13.84 3.15
N ASP A 93 3.67 13.69 3.08
CA ASP A 93 4.32 12.53 3.69
C ASP A 93 4.38 12.67 5.21
N GLN A 94 4.09 11.59 5.91
CA GLN A 94 4.21 11.50 7.37
C GLN A 94 4.46 10.05 7.77
N ALA A 95 5.70 9.76 8.14
CA ALA A 95 6.11 8.41 8.49
C ALA A 95 5.56 7.97 9.86
N PRO A 96 5.40 6.64 10.08
CA PRO A 96 5.07 6.11 11.40
C PRO A 96 6.19 6.39 12.41
N PRO A 97 5.87 6.55 13.71
CA PRO A 97 6.86 6.75 14.74
C PRO A 97 7.83 5.56 14.86
N LEU A 98 9.09 5.87 15.13
CA LEU A 98 10.18 4.88 15.26
C LEU A 98 10.59 4.63 16.72
N ASN A 99 9.68 4.92 17.65
CA ASN A 99 9.82 4.57 19.06
C ASN A 99 9.29 3.14 19.28
N PRO A 100 10.05 2.23 19.93
CA PRO A 100 9.59 0.87 20.24
C PRO A 100 8.19 0.82 20.86
N ASP A 101 7.84 1.75 21.74
CA ASP A 101 6.54 1.77 22.45
C ASP A 101 5.34 2.09 21.53
N LEU A 102 5.60 2.63 20.34
CA LEU A 102 4.60 3.03 19.34
C LEU A 102 4.66 2.19 18.07
N MET A 103 5.62 1.27 18.00
CA MET A 103 5.82 0.35 16.88
C MET A 103 5.02 -0.92 17.13
N TYR A 104 3.73 -0.90 16.84
CA TYR A 104 2.83 -2.04 17.06
C TYR A 104 2.96 -3.12 15.97
N GLN A 105 3.03 -4.40 16.37
CA GLN A 105 3.18 -5.52 15.43
C GLN A 105 2.02 -5.64 14.45
N ASP A 106 0.78 -5.43 14.90
CA ASP A 106 -0.41 -5.49 14.05
C ASP A 106 -0.46 -4.40 12.97
N ILE A 107 0.45 -3.42 13.02
CA ILE A 107 0.67 -2.39 12.00
C ILE A 107 1.93 -2.67 11.18
N TRP A 108 3.08 -2.88 11.83
CA TRP A 108 4.38 -2.99 11.16
C TRP A 108 4.62 -4.37 10.53
N ALA A 109 4.14 -5.43 11.19
CA ALA A 109 4.41 -6.82 10.83
C ALA A 109 3.15 -7.69 11.05
N ASN A 110 2.01 -7.26 10.52
CA ASN A 110 0.72 -7.91 10.78
C ASN A 110 0.73 -9.39 10.33
N PRO A 111 0.53 -10.38 11.22
CA PRO A 111 0.66 -11.80 10.87
C PRO A 111 -0.26 -12.26 9.73
N ALA A 112 -1.46 -11.70 9.61
CA ALA A 112 -2.40 -12.05 8.54
C ALA A 112 -1.95 -11.50 7.19
N VAL A 113 -1.48 -10.25 7.16
CA VAL A 113 -0.89 -9.66 5.95
C VAL A 113 0.33 -10.46 5.51
N VAL A 114 1.24 -10.78 6.43
CA VAL A 114 2.47 -11.51 6.12
C VAL A 114 2.17 -12.93 5.63
N SER A 115 1.18 -13.61 6.20
CA SER A 115 0.73 -14.93 5.72
C SER A 115 0.20 -14.88 4.29
N ILE A 116 -0.62 -13.86 3.96
CA ILE A 116 -1.16 -13.66 2.61
C ILE A 116 -0.04 -13.32 1.62
N CYS A 117 0.87 -12.41 1.97
CA CYS A 117 2.00 -12.05 1.13
C CYS A 117 2.94 -13.25 0.89
N SER A 118 3.18 -14.07 1.92
CA SER A 118 4.05 -15.26 1.82
C SER A 118 3.47 -16.32 0.88
N ALA A 119 2.15 -16.43 0.78
CA ALA A 119 1.49 -17.32 -0.17
C ALA A 119 1.72 -16.92 -1.65
N ILE A 120 2.12 -15.66 -1.91
CA ILE A 120 2.36 -15.13 -3.25
C ILE A 120 3.86 -14.95 -3.52
N PHE A 121 4.61 -14.42 -2.56
CA PHE A 121 6.03 -14.09 -2.70
C PHE A 121 6.98 -15.24 -2.34
N GLY A 122 6.47 -16.25 -1.64
CA GLY A 122 7.27 -17.25 -0.96
C GLY A 122 7.68 -16.79 0.44
N PRO A 123 8.45 -17.62 1.17
CA PRO A 123 8.80 -17.34 2.55
C PRO A 123 9.71 -16.11 2.65
N ASN A 124 9.66 -15.47 3.83
CA ASN A 124 10.43 -14.27 4.13
C ASN A 124 10.17 -13.10 3.16
N PRO A 125 8.92 -12.60 3.05
CA PRO A 125 8.70 -11.33 2.38
C PRO A 125 9.55 -10.24 3.04
N VAL A 126 9.97 -9.26 2.25
CA VAL A 126 10.88 -8.20 2.68
C VAL A 126 10.19 -6.85 2.57
N CYS A 127 10.14 -6.12 3.68
CA CYS A 127 9.71 -4.73 3.74
C CYS A 127 10.87 -3.81 3.31
N HIS A 128 10.64 -3.05 2.24
CA HIS A 128 11.61 -2.14 1.63
C HIS A 128 11.25 -0.66 1.78
N TYR A 129 10.03 -0.38 2.25
CA TYR A 129 9.51 0.98 2.42
C TYR A 129 8.59 1.02 3.63
N ALA A 130 8.69 2.10 4.42
CA ALA A 130 7.84 2.41 5.54
C ALA A 130 7.72 3.93 5.65
N ASN A 131 6.56 4.48 5.29
CA ASN A 131 6.24 5.89 5.43
C ASN A 131 4.72 6.01 5.64
N GLY A 132 4.14 7.18 5.36
CA GLY A 132 2.71 7.36 5.34
C GLY A 132 2.30 8.57 4.52
N ASN A 133 1.04 8.58 4.13
CA ASN A 133 0.41 9.69 3.45
C ASN A 133 -0.64 10.29 4.36
N THR A 134 -0.63 11.61 4.48
CA THR A 134 -1.59 12.39 5.24
C THR A 134 -2.36 13.29 4.29
N ALA A 135 -3.65 12.99 4.10
CA ALA A 135 -4.56 13.81 3.30
C ALA A 135 -5.09 14.95 4.17
N LEU A 136 -4.64 16.16 3.86
CA LEU A 136 -5.09 17.42 4.46
C LEU A 136 -6.32 17.96 3.74
N LYS A 137 -7.01 18.90 4.38
CA LYS A 137 -8.17 19.57 3.78
C LYS A 137 -7.81 20.16 2.42
N SER A 138 -8.47 19.69 1.36
CA SER A 138 -8.16 20.06 -0.01
C SER A 138 -9.38 19.89 -0.92
N THR A 139 -9.34 20.55 -2.08
CA THR A 139 -10.25 20.29 -3.21
C THR A 139 -9.54 19.61 -4.37
N ALA A 140 -8.21 19.44 -4.28
CA ALA A 140 -7.39 18.86 -5.34
C ALA A 140 -7.41 17.33 -5.31
N ARG A 141 -7.63 16.72 -6.47
CA ARG A 141 -7.45 15.29 -6.73
C ARG A 141 -6.07 15.09 -7.37
N GLN A 142 -5.36 14.02 -7.00
CA GLN A 142 -4.11 13.64 -7.66
C GLN A 142 -4.39 13.11 -9.08
N PRO A 143 -3.42 13.18 -10.01
CA PRO A 143 -3.51 12.46 -11.28
C PRO A 143 -3.59 10.94 -11.03
N VAL A 144 -4.15 10.19 -11.99
CA VAL A 144 -4.13 8.72 -11.93
C VAL A 144 -2.68 8.25 -12.11
N HIS A 145 -2.21 7.42 -11.19
CA HIS A 145 -0.83 6.91 -11.19
C HIS A 145 -0.79 5.46 -10.68
N SER A 146 0.35 4.82 -10.91
CA SER A 146 0.76 3.63 -10.16
C SER A 146 2.05 3.94 -9.40
N ASP A 147 2.40 3.18 -8.37
CA ASP A 147 3.58 3.48 -7.55
C ASP A 147 4.90 2.98 -8.17
N ILE A 148 4.89 2.60 -9.45
CA ILE A 148 6.09 2.19 -10.16
C ILE A 148 6.07 2.60 -11.64
N HIS A 149 7.00 3.49 -11.99
CA HIS A 149 7.23 3.95 -13.37
C HIS A 149 8.48 3.31 -14.02
N LEU A 150 9.10 2.33 -13.35
CA LEU A 150 10.27 1.59 -13.83
C LEU A 150 9.86 0.26 -14.49
N PRO A 151 10.72 -0.37 -15.33
CA PRO A 151 10.44 -1.68 -15.88
C PRO A 151 10.23 -2.70 -14.75
N HIS A 152 9.17 -3.48 -14.84
CA HIS A 152 8.74 -4.32 -13.73
C HIS A 152 8.07 -5.63 -14.20
N PRO A 153 8.08 -6.68 -13.37
CA PRO A 153 7.38 -7.92 -13.69
C PRO A 153 5.89 -7.75 -14.00
N LEU A 154 5.39 -8.50 -14.98
CA LEU A 154 3.97 -8.53 -15.35
C LEU A 154 3.10 -9.41 -14.42
N TYR A 155 3.71 -9.98 -13.38
CA TYR A 155 3.05 -10.71 -12.29
C TYR A 155 3.24 -9.98 -10.96
N PRO A 156 2.46 -10.28 -9.91
CA PRO A 156 2.63 -9.62 -8.61
C PRO A 156 4.03 -9.83 -8.03
N PHE A 157 4.76 -8.74 -7.82
CA PHE A 157 6.13 -8.75 -7.27
C PHE A 157 6.31 -7.77 -6.11
N ALA A 158 5.29 -6.96 -5.82
CA ALA A 158 5.29 -6.00 -4.74
C ALA A 158 3.85 -5.68 -4.33
N TYR A 159 3.60 -5.60 -3.02
CA TYR A 159 2.34 -5.13 -2.47
C TYR A 159 2.58 -3.93 -1.57
N ALA A 160 1.82 -2.86 -1.80
CA ALA A 160 1.66 -1.80 -0.83
C ALA A 160 0.65 -2.23 0.24
N ILE A 161 1.07 -2.14 1.50
CA ILE A 161 0.26 -2.41 2.68
C ILE A 161 -0.10 -1.06 3.28
N ASN A 162 -1.35 -0.68 3.13
CA ASN A 162 -1.84 0.59 3.64
C ASN A 162 -2.65 0.40 4.92
N VAL A 163 -2.30 1.17 5.95
CA VAL A 163 -2.94 1.10 7.27
C VAL A 163 -3.54 2.46 7.59
N PRO A 164 -4.82 2.69 7.29
CA PRO A 164 -5.53 3.90 7.68
C PRO A 164 -5.64 4.03 9.20
N LEU A 165 -5.32 5.20 9.75
CA LEU A 165 -5.51 5.47 11.17
C LEU A 165 -6.95 5.86 11.52
N CYS A 166 -7.82 6.05 10.52
CA CYS A 166 -9.23 6.34 10.69
C CYS A 166 -10.07 5.62 9.62
N GLU A 167 -11.38 5.61 9.80
CA GLU A 167 -12.30 5.19 8.74
C GLU A 167 -12.13 6.09 7.51
N MET A 168 -12.12 5.50 6.31
CA MET A 168 -12.02 6.25 5.05
C MET A 168 -13.32 6.15 4.26
N ASP A 169 -13.76 7.27 3.71
CA ASP A 169 -14.92 7.39 2.83
C ASP A 169 -14.71 8.48 1.77
N GLU A 170 -15.70 8.72 0.91
CA GLU A 170 -15.61 9.76 -0.13
C GLU A 170 -15.46 11.18 0.43
N LYS A 171 -15.89 11.41 1.68
CA LYS A 171 -15.88 12.73 2.31
C LYS A 171 -14.49 13.09 2.80
N ASN A 172 -13.77 12.14 3.40
CA ASN A 172 -12.42 12.38 3.95
C ASN A 172 -11.28 11.98 3.00
N GLY A 173 -11.61 11.69 1.74
CA GLY A 173 -10.61 11.47 0.69
C GLY A 173 -10.09 10.04 0.65
N SER A 174 -10.98 9.03 0.76
CA SER A 174 -10.62 7.65 0.47
C SER A 174 -9.98 7.53 -0.91
N THR A 175 -8.98 6.67 -1.07
CA THR A 175 -8.24 6.54 -2.33
C THR A 175 -9.17 6.10 -3.45
N GLU A 176 -9.09 6.75 -4.61
CA GLU A 176 -9.77 6.28 -5.81
C GLU A 176 -8.99 5.10 -6.41
N ILE A 177 -9.68 4.01 -6.72
CA ILE A 177 -9.10 2.73 -7.16
C ILE A 177 -9.65 2.32 -8.52
N TRP A 178 -8.76 1.93 -9.43
CA TRP A 178 -9.12 1.38 -10.74
C TRP A 178 -8.97 -0.14 -10.72
N VAL A 179 -10.01 -0.82 -10.22
CA VAL A 179 -10.01 -2.27 -9.96
C VAL A 179 -9.54 -3.06 -11.18
N GLY A 180 -8.57 -3.97 -10.97
CA GLY A 180 -8.02 -4.85 -12.00
C GLY A 180 -7.02 -4.22 -12.97
N SER A 181 -6.63 -2.94 -12.80
CA SER A 181 -5.69 -2.25 -13.71
C SER A 181 -4.28 -2.82 -13.67
N HIS A 182 -3.89 -3.45 -12.57
CA HIS A 182 -2.60 -4.13 -12.40
C HIS A 182 -2.37 -5.27 -13.41
N ARG A 183 -3.44 -5.86 -13.98
CA ARG A 183 -3.36 -6.99 -14.92
C ARG A 183 -2.84 -6.59 -16.29
N GLU A 184 -3.02 -5.33 -16.65
CA GLU A 184 -2.57 -4.75 -17.94
C GLU A 184 -1.36 -3.83 -17.72
N SER A 185 -0.88 -3.75 -16.47
CA SER A 185 0.13 -2.77 -16.09
C SER A 185 1.48 -3.05 -16.72
N ASN A 186 2.08 -1.99 -17.26
CA ASN A 186 3.43 -1.99 -17.79
C ASN A 186 3.99 -0.57 -17.88
N ILE A 187 5.31 -0.45 -18.09
CA ILE A 187 6.00 0.84 -18.15
C ILE A 187 5.48 1.76 -19.28
N GLU A 188 5.02 1.22 -20.41
CA GLU A 188 4.62 2.05 -21.56
C GLU A 188 3.29 2.80 -21.32
N GLN A 189 2.57 2.49 -20.24
CA GLN A 189 1.35 3.20 -19.86
C GLN A 189 1.61 4.54 -19.16
N HIS A 190 2.84 4.76 -18.70
CA HIS A 190 3.23 5.92 -17.92
C HIS A 190 3.64 7.09 -18.84
N ASN A 191 3.47 8.32 -18.34
CA ASN A 191 4.13 9.47 -18.93
C ASN A 191 5.66 9.36 -18.72
N PHE A 192 6.45 9.95 -19.61
CA PHE A 192 7.90 9.78 -19.60
C PHE A 192 8.51 10.28 -18.28
N GLU A 193 9.22 9.39 -17.58
CA GLU A 193 9.86 9.65 -16.27
C GLU A 193 8.87 10.16 -15.19
N ASP A 194 7.60 9.73 -15.24
CA ASP A 194 6.56 10.11 -14.28
C ASP A 194 5.72 8.87 -13.88
N LEU A 195 5.23 8.85 -12.64
CA LEU A 195 4.30 7.86 -12.11
C LEU A 195 2.89 7.98 -12.73
N THR A 196 2.56 9.10 -13.36
CA THR A 196 1.24 9.32 -13.94
C THR A 196 0.96 8.43 -15.15
N ILE A 197 -0.27 7.92 -15.23
CA ILE A 197 -0.77 7.15 -16.38
C ILE A 197 -1.19 8.12 -17.50
N LYS A 198 -0.95 7.74 -18.75
CA LYS A 198 -1.37 8.51 -19.93
C LYS A 198 -2.88 8.68 -19.97
N GLU A 199 -3.34 9.90 -20.23
CA GLU A 199 -4.75 10.28 -20.16
C GLU A 199 -5.65 9.49 -21.14
N ASP A 200 -5.16 9.19 -22.34
CA ASP A 200 -5.90 8.40 -23.33
C ASP A 200 -6.19 6.97 -22.84
N LEU A 201 -5.23 6.35 -22.14
CA LEU A 201 -5.42 5.03 -21.52
C LEU A 201 -6.36 5.08 -20.32
N VAL A 202 -6.30 6.16 -19.52
CA VAL A 202 -7.24 6.39 -18.41
C VAL A 202 -8.67 6.50 -18.94
N GLU A 203 -8.89 7.28 -20.00
CA GLU A 203 -10.21 7.44 -20.60
C GLU A 203 -10.70 6.18 -21.33
N GLU A 204 -9.82 5.45 -22.02
CA GLU A 204 -10.14 4.13 -22.59
C GLU A 204 -10.63 3.16 -21.51
N ARG A 205 -9.90 3.09 -20.39
CA ARG A 205 -10.27 2.25 -19.25
C ARG A 205 -11.60 2.68 -18.65
N ARG A 206 -11.84 3.98 -18.49
CA ARG A 206 -13.04 4.54 -17.85
C ARG A 206 -14.34 4.05 -18.51
N VAL A 207 -14.33 3.86 -19.83
CA VAL A 207 -15.51 3.41 -20.60
C VAL A 207 -15.99 2.02 -20.16
N HIS A 208 -15.09 1.12 -19.77
CA HIS A 208 -15.42 -0.28 -19.46
C HIS A 208 -15.10 -0.71 -18.03
N SER A 209 -14.27 0.05 -17.32
CA SER A 209 -13.88 -0.21 -15.93
C SER A 209 -13.60 1.12 -15.19
N PRO A 210 -14.62 1.96 -14.95
CA PRO A 210 -14.45 3.24 -14.26
C PRO A 210 -13.94 3.04 -12.82
N PRO A 211 -13.30 4.04 -12.20
CA PRO A 211 -12.79 3.88 -10.84
C PRO A 211 -13.89 3.84 -9.78
N VAL A 212 -13.51 3.41 -8.58
CA VAL A 212 -14.35 3.42 -7.37
C VAL A 212 -13.62 4.07 -6.21
N GLN A 213 -14.36 4.60 -5.24
CA GLN A 213 -13.82 5.17 -4.01
C GLN A 213 -14.37 4.37 -2.81
N PRO A 214 -13.70 3.28 -2.39
CA PRO A 214 -14.27 2.36 -1.40
C PRO A 214 -14.35 3.01 -0.01
N ARG A 215 -15.37 2.63 0.76
CA ARG A 215 -15.36 2.85 2.21
C ARG A 215 -14.45 1.82 2.86
N VAL A 216 -13.55 2.26 3.74
CA VAL A 216 -12.64 1.39 4.49
C VAL A 216 -12.88 1.60 5.98
N PRO A 217 -13.48 0.62 6.69
CA PRO A 217 -13.73 0.74 8.12
C PRO A 217 -12.45 0.97 8.93
N ARG A 218 -12.54 1.70 10.03
CA ARG A 218 -11.41 1.86 10.96
C ARG A 218 -10.92 0.50 11.47
N GLY A 219 -9.60 0.32 11.58
CA GLY A 219 -8.99 -0.96 11.96
C GLY A 219 -8.73 -1.90 10.79
N SER A 220 -9.01 -1.48 9.56
CA SER A 220 -8.73 -2.29 8.37
C SER A 220 -7.29 -2.10 7.87
N ILE A 221 -6.78 -3.09 7.14
CA ILE A 221 -5.57 -2.98 6.33
C ILE A 221 -5.93 -3.20 4.87
N ILE A 222 -5.37 -2.40 3.97
CA ILE A 222 -5.52 -2.56 2.52
C ILE A 222 -4.23 -3.19 1.99
N ILE A 223 -4.35 -4.29 1.25
CA ILE A 223 -3.23 -4.88 0.49
C ILE A 223 -3.51 -4.61 -0.98
N ARG A 224 -2.62 -3.89 -1.67
CA ARG A 224 -2.77 -3.56 -3.08
C ARG A 224 -1.50 -3.80 -3.88
N ASP A 225 -1.64 -4.30 -5.10
CA ASP A 225 -0.54 -4.41 -6.06
C ASP A 225 -0.01 -3.01 -6.35
N ILE A 226 1.31 -2.80 -6.30
CA ILE A 226 1.89 -1.45 -6.52
C ILE A 226 1.61 -0.93 -7.93
N ARG A 227 1.32 -1.84 -8.87
CA ARG A 227 0.95 -1.54 -10.26
C ARG A 227 -0.49 -1.11 -10.44
N LEU A 228 -1.34 -1.25 -9.41
CA LEU A 228 -2.74 -0.88 -9.47
C LEU A 228 -2.87 0.63 -9.60
N TRP A 229 -3.58 1.09 -10.63
CA TRP A 229 -3.83 2.50 -10.83
C TRP A 229 -4.75 3.04 -9.73
N HIS A 230 -4.38 4.21 -9.22
CA HIS A 230 -5.11 4.88 -8.16
C HIS A 230 -4.90 6.39 -8.22
N ALA A 231 -5.68 7.13 -7.42
CA ALA A 231 -5.48 8.56 -7.21
C ALA A 231 -5.88 8.95 -5.78
N GLY A 232 -5.07 9.79 -5.13
CA GLY A 232 -5.46 10.45 -3.89
C GLY A 232 -6.61 11.42 -4.13
N MET A 233 -7.68 11.27 -3.35
CA MET A 233 -8.88 12.09 -3.46
C MET A 233 -8.86 13.23 -2.44
N PRO A 234 -9.55 14.35 -2.72
CA PRO A 234 -9.59 15.47 -1.80
C PRO A 234 -10.22 15.09 -0.46
N ASN A 235 -9.54 15.37 0.65
CA ASN A 235 -10.16 15.35 1.97
C ASN A 235 -10.99 16.63 2.16
N ARG A 236 -12.31 16.50 2.25
CA ARG A 236 -13.23 17.63 2.42
C ARG A 236 -13.57 17.91 3.89
N THR A 237 -12.90 17.23 4.82
CA THR A 237 -13.07 17.43 6.27
C THR A 237 -11.96 18.31 6.84
N GLU A 238 -12.16 18.83 8.06
CA GLU A 238 -11.11 19.59 8.77
C GLU A 238 -10.04 18.70 9.39
N ARG A 239 -10.31 17.40 9.56
CA ARG A 239 -9.42 16.47 10.24
C ARG A 239 -8.48 15.83 9.22
N PRO A 240 -7.15 15.94 9.37
CA PRO A 240 -6.21 15.18 8.55
C PRO A 240 -6.52 13.69 8.58
N ARG A 241 -6.45 13.03 7.42
CA ARG A 241 -6.64 11.58 7.28
C ARG A 241 -5.27 10.96 7.07
N ILE A 242 -4.78 10.18 8.03
CA ILE A 242 -3.43 9.60 8.05
C ILE A 242 -3.49 8.13 7.65
N MET A 243 -2.58 7.67 6.79
CA MET A 243 -2.44 6.26 6.41
C MET A 243 -0.98 5.91 6.30
N PHE A 244 -0.54 4.93 7.06
CA PHE A 244 0.80 4.38 6.84
C PHE A 244 0.83 3.53 5.58
N ALA A 245 2.01 3.45 4.99
CA ALA A 245 2.28 2.72 3.78
C ALA A 245 3.58 1.94 3.95
N PHE A 246 3.48 0.63 3.79
CA PHE A 246 4.63 -0.27 3.70
C PHE A 246 4.66 -0.91 2.32
N VAL A 247 5.83 -1.30 1.82
CA VAL A 247 5.93 -2.09 0.58
C VAL A 247 6.69 -3.37 0.84
N TYR A 248 6.01 -4.50 0.58
CA TYR A 248 6.55 -5.84 0.73
C TYR A 248 6.88 -6.43 -0.64
N GLN A 249 8.04 -7.07 -0.76
CA GLN A 249 8.53 -7.71 -1.98
C GLN A 249 9.11 -9.10 -1.66
N PRO A 250 9.21 -10.01 -2.64
CA PRO A 250 9.86 -11.30 -2.42
C PRO A 250 11.34 -11.14 -2.11
N SER A 251 11.87 -11.97 -1.19
CA SER A 251 13.29 -11.98 -0.86
C SER A 251 14.21 -12.21 -2.07
N TRP A 252 13.80 -13.06 -3.00
CA TRP A 252 14.55 -13.32 -4.23
C TRP A 252 14.54 -12.15 -5.23
N PHE A 253 13.65 -11.16 -5.07
CA PHE A 253 13.57 -9.99 -5.94
C PHE A 253 14.70 -8.99 -5.66
N GLN A 254 15.26 -8.98 -4.45
CA GLN A 254 16.42 -8.15 -4.06
C GLN A 254 16.21 -6.67 -4.38
N ALA A 255 15.09 -6.08 -3.93
CA ALA A 255 14.86 -4.66 -4.16
C ALA A 255 15.92 -3.80 -3.43
N PRO A 256 16.35 -2.69 -4.04
CA PRO A 256 17.45 -1.88 -3.54
C PRO A 256 17.05 -1.03 -2.32
N SER A 257 15.81 -0.55 -2.25
CA SER A 257 15.35 0.33 -1.18
C SER A 257 15.45 -0.30 0.19
N LYS A 258 15.67 0.59 1.16
CA LYS A 258 15.78 0.25 2.57
C LYS A 258 14.90 1.17 3.41
N VAL A 259 14.38 0.62 4.49
CA VAL A 259 13.72 1.40 5.54
C VAL A 259 14.76 2.01 6.48
N LEU A 260 14.57 3.25 6.89
CA LEU A 260 15.41 3.87 7.92
C LEU A 260 14.90 3.46 9.29
N LEU A 261 15.70 2.76 10.10
CA LEU A 261 15.31 2.34 11.46
C LEU A 261 16.42 2.67 12.47
N PRO A 262 16.08 3.17 13.67
CA PRO A 262 17.07 3.36 14.72
C PRO A 262 17.52 2.01 15.30
N GLU A 263 18.79 1.88 15.67
CA GLU A 263 19.34 0.63 16.21
C GLU A 263 18.58 0.12 17.45
N LYS A 264 18.02 1.03 18.25
CA LYS A 264 17.25 0.69 19.44
C LYS A 264 16.01 -0.19 19.16
N VAL A 265 15.45 -0.16 17.95
CA VAL A 265 14.28 -0.99 17.59
C VAL A 265 14.66 -2.35 17.01
N ARG A 266 15.95 -2.61 16.76
CA ARG A 266 16.41 -3.87 16.15
C ARG A 266 15.91 -5.12 16.90
N PRO A 267 16.00 -5.21 18.25
CA PRO A 267 15.50 -6.40 18.95
C PRO A 267 14.00 -6.65 18.73
N LEU A 268 13.20 -5.58 18.66
CA LEU A 268 11.76 -5.68 18.41
C LEU A 268 11.48 -6.21 16.99
N VAL A 269 12.22 -5.71 15.99
CA VAL A 269 12.12 -6.15 14.59
C VAL A 269 12.57 -7.60 14.42
N GLU A 270 13.61 -8.03 15.15
CA GLU A 270 14.08 -9.42 15.16
C GLU A 270 13.02 -10.37 15.73
N THR A 271 12.33 -9.98 16.81
CA THR A 271 11.18 -10.73 17.35
C THR A 271 10.09 -10.91 16.29
N TRP A 272 9.73 -9.85 15.56
CA TRP A 272 8.69 -9.97 14.51
C TRP A 272 9.10 -10.87 13.37
N LYS A 273 10.39 -10.89 13.00
CA LYS A 273 10.90 -11.81 12.01
C LYS A 273 10.72 -13.26 12.46
N GLU A 274 10.99 -13.56 13.73
CA GLU A 274 10.79 -14.90 14.28
C GLU A 274 9.30 -15.30 14.33
N GLU A 275 8.42 -14.35 14.65
CA GLU A 275 6.99 -14.59 14.81
C GLU A 275 6.21 -14.63 13.49
N THR A 276 6.65 -13.87 12.47
CA THR A 276 5.88 -13.65 11.23
C THR A 276 6.66 -13.97 9.96
N GLU A 277 7.97 -14.18 10.03
CA GLU A 277 8.89 -14.30 8.89
C GLU A 277 9.09 -13.00 8.08
N LEU A 278 8.45 -11.88 8.44
CA LEU A 278 8.70 -10.61 7.75
C LEU A 278 10.11 -10.11 8.04
N VAL A 279 10.85 -9.78 6.98
CA VAL A 279 12.18 -9.18 7.06
C VAL A 279 12.10 -7.69 6.73
N PHE A 280 12.79 -6.84 7.48
CA PHE A 280 12.98 -5.45 7.11
C PHE A 280 14.36 -5.26 6.48
N ASN A 281 14.40 -4.82 5.21
CA ASN A 281 15.66 -4.40 4.61
C ASN A 281 15.97 -3.00 5.12
N ALA A 282 16.70 -2.89 6.22
CA ALA A 282 16.87 -1.63 6.93
C ALA A 282 18.29 -1.03 6.81
N ASP A 283 18.34 0.29 6.72
CA ASP A 283 19.52 1.05 7.12
C ASP A 283 19.38 1.40 8.60
N TRP A 284 20.26 0.81 9.40
CA TRP A 284 20.26 0.95 10.84
C TRP A 284 21.10 2.16 11.26
N VAL A 285 20.50 3.05 12.05
CA VAL A 285 21.13 4.30 12.48
C VAL A 285 21.30 4.34 13.99
N GLU A 286 22.49 4.72 14.46
CA GLU A 286 22.73 4.95 15.88
C GLU A 286 22.03 6.23 16.37
N GLY A 287 21.41 6.16 17.55
CA GLY A 287 20.76 7.30 18.19
C GLY A 287 19.28 7.47 17.86
N GLU A 288 18.77 8.69 18.03
CA GLU A 288 17.37 9.03 17.76
C GLU A 288 17.17 9.35 16.28
N VAL A 289 16.13 8.77 15.69
CA VAL A 289 15.66 9.08 14.33
C VAL A 289 14.34 9.82 14.46
N ASP A 290 14.29 11.06 13.98
CA ASP A 290 13.05 11.82 13.91
C ASP A 290 12.22 11.33 12.73
N HIS A 291 11.10 10.64 13.00
CA HIS A 291 10.23 10.09 11.96
C HIS A 291 9.67 11.19 11.04
N LYS A 292 9.58 12.45 11.50
CA LYS A 292 9.11 13.58 10.69
C LYS A 292 10.06 13.93 9.54
N LEU A 293 11.32 13.51 9.63
CA LEU A 293 12.36 13.77 8.62
C LEU A 293 12.59 12.57 7.70
N VAL A 294 11.84 11.48 7.85
CA VAL A 294 11.94 10.31 6.97
C VAL A 294 11.38 10.69 5.59
N SER A 295 12.27 10.78 4.61
CA SER A 295 11.93 11.06 3.22
C SER A 295 11.54 9.80 2.45
N SER A 296 10.73 9.97 1.40
CA SER A 296 10.34 8.97 0.42
C SER A 296 11.02 9.18 -0.95
N ASP A 297 11.92 10.16 -1.09
CA ASP A 297 12.44 10.62 -2.39
C ASP A 297 13.33 9.58 -3.11
N ASP A 298 14.10 8.79 -2.36
CA ASP A 298 15.10 7.84 -2.91
C ASP A 298 14.57 6.40 -2.98
N VAL A 299 13.26 6.23 -3.14
CA VAL A 299 12.64 4.91 -3.18
C VAL A 299 12.71 4.29 -4.57
N ASP A 300 13.29 3.10 -4.63
CA ASP A 300 13.51 2.29 -5.82
C ASP A 300 12.98 0.88 -5.55
N PHE A 301 11.82 0.60 -6.16
CA PHE A 301 11.16 -0.71 -6.13
C PHE A 301 11.60 -1.65 -7.26
N SER A 302 12.67 -1.31 -7.99
CA SER A 302 13.26 -2.18 -9.01
C SER A 302 13.98 -3.37 -8.39
N THR A 303 14.63 -4.19 -9.23
CA THR A 303 15.29 -5.43 -8.81
C THR A 303 16.80 -5.35 -8.96
N ARG A 304 17.55 -5.85 -7.97
CA ARG A 304 18.99 -6.19 -8.12
C ARG A 304 19.22 -7.65 -8.51
N ASN A 305 18.15 -8.43 -8.72
CA ASN A 305 18.28 -9.81 -9.16
C ASN A 305 18.85 -9.84 -10.59
N ARG A 306 20.09 -10.31 -10.71
CA ARG A 306 20.82 -10.36 -11.99
C ARG A 306 20.05 -11.06 -13.10
N ARG A 307 19.37 -12.16 -12.78
CA ARG A 307 18.63 -12.93 -13.79
C ARG A 307 17.39 -12.18 -14.27
N LEU A 308 16.70 -11.45 -13.40
CA LEU A 308 15.59 -10.60 -13.81
C LEU A 308 16.05 -9.41 -14.65
N MET A 309 17.18 -8.80 -14.30
CA MET A 309 17.76 -7.71 -15.10
C MET A 309 18.10 -8.18 -16.53
N GLU A 310 18.65 -9.39 -16.69
CA GLU A 310 18.88 -10.03 -18.00
C GLU A 310 17.59 -10.30 -18.78
N LEU A 311 16.46 -10.46 -18.08
CA LEU A 311 15.13 -10.71 -18.65
C LEU A 311 14.29 -9.44 -18.75
N GLY A 312 14.89 -8.26 -18.64
CA GLY A 312 14.18 -6.97 -18.65
C GLY A 312 13.30 -6.74 -19.88
N ASP A 313 13.63 -7.34 -21.03
CA ASP A 313 12.79 -7.28 -22.23
C ASP A 313 11.43 -7.97 -22.05
N LEU A 314 11.33 -8.97 -21.17
CA LEU A 314 10.06 -9.63 -20.82
C LEU A 314 9.21 -8.82 -19.84
N MET A 315 9.77 -7.76 -19.24
CA MET A 315 9.06 -6.80 -18.38
C MET A 315 8.36 -5.70 -19.19
N ARG A 316 8.57 -5.68 -20.51
CA ARG A 316 7.86 -4.81 -21.44
C ARG A 316 6.78 -5.62 -22.15
N PRO A 317 5.66 -4.99 -22.52
CA PRO A 317 4.70 -5.67 -23.38
C PRO A 317 5.40 -6.04 -24.70
N THR A 318 5.13 -7.24 -25.22
CA THR A 318 5.57 -7.61 -26.57
C THR A 318 4.97 -6.62 -27.54
N LYS A 319 5.83 -5.88 -28.27
CA LYS A 319 5.37 -5.05 -29.40
C LYS A 319 4.69 -5.98 -30.40
N CYS A 320 3.37 -5.83 -30.53
CA CYS A 320 2.62 -6.39 -31.65
C CYS A 320 3.00 -5.67 -32.95
#